data_AF-A0A6I9WNU7-F1
#
_entry.id   AF-A0A6I9WNU7-F1
#
_cell.length_a   1.000
_cell.length_b   1.000
_cell.length_c   1.000
_cell.angle_alpha   90.00
_cell.angle_beta   90.00
_cell.angle_gamma   90.00
#
_symmetry.space_group_name_H-M   'P 1'
#
loop_
_entity.id
_entity.type
_entity.pdbx_description
1 polymer ?
#
loop_
_entity_poly.entity_id
_entity_poly.type
_entity_poly.pdbx_seq_one_letter_code
_entity_poly.pdbx_strand_id
1 'polypeptide(L)'
;MRMTIEDKSLSEVLVKNPTKITKSEKPVNNEPIKLKVYKKRWLMLAIYIFYTGTNSSQWIEYSIITNIVTRYYGVSSLMVDWTSMSFMLFYATFIFPALYLTDKCGLRWTIIIGAGLTCLGAWIKIFSVQPDRYYVLFIGHSIVGIAQTLVLPLPGRVAAQWFPSNELSTSTSLGLFGYQLGIALGFLLPPIIVRNHDNINDIGNDLLCLCWMVAIVSTILLLLVLILFQNKPKLPPSETRALQKINQTKKRKEFAASIKRLSKNKNFIMLCNSYGLNNAVLNAISTLLNQIFLAHFENGEEDAGRIGLAIILTGLAGSVSFGIILDKTHKFKQTALVVYFLTICGQILFAISICVGIKWMVYVSAIFLGYFMSGYLALGFDLCTEFTYPESENIPAGFLNITTSIYGITLIIILGLLLNAYGDISVHIGLCLTLLLGFILTAITKDEQRRQDARKKAQCEEIERIEKDIDGIPETHQLTQ
;
A
#
# COMPACT_ATOMS: atom_id res chain seq x y z
N MET A 1 59.38 22.08 -27.99
CA MET A 1 58.13 22.83 -28.28
C MET A 1 57.07 21.85 -28.75
N ARG A 2 56.28 21.30 -27.82
CA ARG A 2 54.98 20.65 -28.01
C ARG A 2 54.32 20.69 -26.63
N MET A 3 53.31 21.54 -26.47
CA MET A 3 52.56 21.75 -25.23
C MET A 3 51.32 20.85 -25.21
N THR A 4 51.17 20.12 -24.12
CA THR A 4 50.00 19.40 -23.65
C THR A 4 48.95 20.38 -23.12
N ILE A 5 47.69 20.16 -23.45
CA ILE A 5 46.52 20.88 -22.88
C ILE A 5 45.93 19.96 -21.82
N GLU A 6 45.92 20.45 -20.58
CA GLU A 6 45.53 19.75 -19.37
C GLU A 6 44.05 19.98 -19.04
N ASP A 7 43.44 18.92 -18.53
CA ASP A 7 42.05 18.75 -18.16
C ASP A 7 41.65 19.66 -16.98
N LYS A 8 40.61 20.46 -17.17
CA LYS A 8 40.05 21.32 -16.12
C LYS A 8 38.54 21.13 -16.07
N SER A 9 38.02 20.93 -14.84
CA SER A 9 36.63 21.14 -14.38
C SER A 9 35.77 19.90 -14.05
N LEU A 10 35.77 19.52 -12.76
CA LEU A 10 34.53 19.13 -12.05
C LEU A 10 34.57 19.35 -10.53
N SER A 11 35.58 20.06 -10.00
CA SER A 11 35.75 20.36 -8.56
C SER A 11 35.42 21.82 -8.19
N GLU A 12 35.16 22.71 -9.15
CA GLU A 12 34.99 24.15 -8.90
C GLU A 12 33.55 24.64 -8.67
N VAL A 13 32.53 23.78 -8.70
CA VAL A 13 31.12 24.21 -8.50
C VAL A 13 30.65 24.06 -7.04
N LEU A 14 31.41 23.41 -6.15
CA LEU A 14 30.99 23.18 -4.76
C LEU A 14 31.63 24.09 -3.69
N VAL A 15 32.47 25.06 -4.07
CA VAL A 15 33.11 25.96 -3.09
C VAL A 15 32.96 27.42 -3.50
N LYS A 16 31.74 27.97 -3.42
CA LYS A 16 31.53 29.43 -3.34
C LYS A 16 30.27 29.74 -2.53
N ASN A 17 30.44 29.82 -1.22
CA ASN A 17 29.83 30.83 -0.35
C ASN A 17 30.43 30.71 1.06
N PRO A 18 31.50 31.46 1.38
CA PRO A 18 31.92 31.60 2.77
C PRO A 18 30.93 32.58 3.42
N THR A 19 29.90 32.05 4.09
CA THR A 19 29.10 32.86 5.01
C THR A 19 30.02 33.36 6.11
N LYS A 20 30.29 34.67 6.10
CA LYS A 20 30.87 35.43 7.21
C LYS A 20 30.24 34.97 8.51
N ILE A 21 31.04 34.36 9.39
CA ILE A 21 30.73 34.23 10.81
C ILE A 21 30.88 35.63 11.41
N THR A 22 29.86 36.46 11.24
CA THR A 22 29.70 37.63 12.10
C THR A 22 29.31 37.09 13.47
N LYS A 23 30.20 37.20 14.45
CA LYS A 23 29.88 36.99 15.87
C LYS A 23 28.72 37.94 16.23
N SER A 24 27.49 37.44 16.15
CA SER A 24 26.36 38.01 16.86
C SER A 24 26.32 37.31 18.21
N GLU A 25 26.87 37.97 19.22
CA GLU A 25 26.58 37.66 20.62
C GLU A 25 25.09 37.89 20.87
N LYS A 26 24.29 36.87 20.61
CA LYS A 26 23.04 36.62 21.31
C LYS A 26 23.11 35.18 21.79
N PRO A 27 22.89 34.90 23.08
CA PRO A 27 22.99 33.55 23.59
C PRO A 27 21.89 32.73 22.93
N VAL A 28 22.26 31.89 21.97
CA VAL A 28 21.42 30.77 21.53
C VAL A 28 21.39 29.85 22.73
N ASN A 29 20.24 29.79 23.41
CA ASN A 29 19.98 28.78 24.42
C ASN A 29 20.19 27.41 23.77
N ASN A 30 21.36 26.81 23.99
CA ASN A 30 21.63 25.40 23.80
C ASN A 30 20.88 24.61 24.89
N GLU A 31 19.55 24.75 24.95
CA GLU A 31 18.76 23.72 25.61
C GLU A 31 18.77 22.49 24.68
N PRO A 32 19.25 21.32 25.14
CA PRO A 32 19.16 20.11 24.35
C PRO A 32 17.69 19.90 23.96
N ILE A 33 17.44 19.59 22.68
CA ILE A 33 16.08 19.33 22.19
C ILE A 33 15.47 18.27 23.11
N LYS A 34 14.52 18.66 23.97
CA LYS A 34 13.89 17.76 24.93
C LYS A 34 12.99 16.78 24.18
N LEU A 35 13.57 15.66 23.76
CA LEU A 35 12.85 14.53 23.19
C LEU A 35 12.10 13.82 24.30
N LYS A 36 10.79 13.60 24.12
CA LYS A 36 9.99 12.80 25.05
C LYS A 36 9.09 11.84 24.28
N VAL A 37 9.32 10.56 24.52
CA VAL A 37 8.50 9.48 23.96
C VAL A 37 7.28 9.27 24.88
N TYR A 38 6.07 9.35 24.31
CA TYR A 38 4.82 9.19 25.07
C TYR A 38 4.25 7.78 24.85
N LYS A 39 3.83 7.10 25.93
CA LYS A 39 3.12 5.80 25.85
C LYS A 39 1.81 5.88 25.02
N LYS A 40 1.20 7.07 24.93
CA LYS A 40 -0.01 7.32 24.12
C LYS A 40 0.17 7.06 22.61
N ARG A 41 1.41 6.94 22.09
CA ARG A 41 1.68 6.62 20.68
C ARG A 41 1.04 5.30 20.22
N TRP A 42 1.06 4.27 21.08
CA TRP A 42 0.48 2.97 20.80
C TRP A 42 -1.05 3.01 20.76
N LEU A 43 -1.67 3.86 21.57
CA LEU A 43 -3.10 4.12 21.51
C LEU A 43 -3.49 4.77 20.17
N MET A 44 -2.73 5.75 19.69
CA MET A 44 -2.99 6.38 18.38
C MET A 44 -2.86 5.37 17.23
N LEU A 45 -1.84 4.51 17.29
CA LEU A 45 -1.63 3.47 16.31
C LEU A 45 -2.76 2.43 16.34
N ALA A 46 -3.21 2.00 17.52
CA ALA A 46 -4.33 1.08 17.66
C ALA A 46 -5.63 1.67 17.08
N ILE A 47 -5.97 2.91 17.40
CA ILE A 47 -7.14 3.60 16.83
C ILE A 47 -7.03 3.65 15.29
N TYR A 48 -5.84 3.98 14.78
CA TYR A 48 -5.58 4.00 13.35
C TYR A 48 -5.79 2.63 12.70
N ILE A 49 -5.27 1.55 13.30
CA ILE A 49 -5.41 0.17 12.83
C ILE A 49 -6.87 -0.27 12.75
N PHE A 50 -7.67 0.00 13.78
CA PHE A 50 -9.10 -0.35 13.75
C PHE A 50 -9.85 0.47 12.70
N TYR A 51 -9.55 1.76 12.60
CA TYR A 51 -10.12 2.62 11.55
C TYR A 51 -9.79 2.14 10.14
N THR A 52 -8.52 1.85 9.84
CA THR A 52 -8.12 1.38 8.52
C THR A 52 -8.71 0.01 8.21
N GLY A 53 -8.81 -0.86 9.22
CA GLY A 53 -9.48 -2.15 9.13
C GLY A 53 -10.95 -2.00 8.72
N THR A 54 -11.72 -1.14 9.38
CA THR A 54 -13.14 -0.92 9.04
C THR A 54 -13.37 -0.26 7.69
N ASN A 55 -12.47 0.61 7.23
CA ASN A 55 -12.56 1.18 5.88
C ASN A 55 -12.26 0.13 4.81
N SER A 56 -11.20 -0.67 5.01
CA SER A 56 -10.76 -1.68 4.05
C SER A 56 -11.66 -2.93 4.01
N SER A 57 -12.31 -3.30 5.11
CA SER A 57 -13.28 -4.41 5.13
C SER A 57 -14.49 -4.16 4.24
N GLN A 58 -14.84 -2.89 4.02
CA GLN A 58 -15.96 -2.52 3.16
C GLN A 58 -15.63 -2.67 1.68
N TRP A 59 -14.36 -2.71 1.26
CA TRP A 59 -13.98 -2.70 -0.15
C TRP A 59 -14.55 -3.90 -0.94
N ILE A 60 -14.42 -5.13 -0.39
CA ILE A 60 -14.84 -6.37 -1.06
C ILE A 60 -16.19 -6.89 -0.55
N GLU A 61 -16.81 -6.16 0.38
CA GLU A 61 -18.02 -6.54 1.10
C GLU A 61 -19.15 -7.07 0.21
N TYR A 62 -19.40 -6.41 -0.93
CA TYR A 62 -20.47 -6.80 -1.87
C TYR A 62 -19.99 -7.71 -3.00
N SER A 63 -18.72 -7.62 -3.40
CA SER A 63 -18.17 -8.42 -4.51
C SER A 63 -17.97 -9.90 -4.12
N ILE A 64 -17.78 -10.21 -2.83
CA ILE A 64 -17.67 -11.60 -2.36
C ILE A 64 -19.03 -12.31 -2.25
N ILE A 65 -20.13 -11.56 -2.32
CA ILE A 65 -21.53 -12.07 -2.33
C ILE A 65 -22.26 -11.64 -3.60
N THR A 66 -21.55 -11.50 -4.72
CA THR A 66 -22.10 -10.97 -5.98
C THR A 66 -23.37 -11.68 -6.41
N ASN A 67 -23.42 -13.01 -6.37
CA ASN A 67 -24.62 -13.78 -6.73
C ASN A 67 -25.86 -13.44 -5.89
N ILE A 68 -25.68 -13.11 -4.61
CA ILE A 68 -26.76 -12.73 -3.70
C ILE A 68 -27.22 -11.29 -4.00
N VAL A 69 -26.27 -10.37 -4.21
CA VAL A 69 -26.54 -8.96 -4.49
C VAL A 69 -27.23 -8.79 -5.85
N THR A 70 -26.80 -9.52 -6.89
CA THR A 70 -27.44 -9.50 -8.21
C THR A 70 -28.87 -10.03 -8.13
N ARG A 71 -29.09 -11.12 -7.37
CA ARG A 71 -30.42 -11.70 -7.15
C ARG A 71 -31.34 -10.76 -6.35
N TYR A 72 -30.82 -10.08 -5.33
CA TYR A 72 -31.60 -9.19 -4.47
C TYR A 72 -32.01 -7.90 -5.18
N TYR A 73 -31.06 -7.23 -5.84
CA TYR A 73 -31.27 -5.92 -6.47
C TYR A 73 -31.67 -6.00 -7.96
N GLY A 74 -31.58 -7.18 -8.59
CA GLY A 74 -31.86 -7.35 -10.02
C GLY A 74 -30.84 -6.65 -10.94
N VAL A 75 -29.60 -6.47 -10.48
CA VAL A 75 -28.52 -5.79 -11.23
C VAL A 75 -27.54 -6.78 -11.83
N SER A 76 -26.75 -6.35 -12.82
CA SER A 76 -25.71 -7.18 -13.43
C SER A 76 -24.52 -7.39 -12.48
N SER A 77 -23.80 -8.50 -12.64
CA SER A 77 -22.56 -8.77 -11.89
C SER A 77 -21.52 -7.65 -12.07
N LEU A 78 -21.40 -7.11 -13.28
CA LEU A 78 -20.53 -5.97 -13.57
C LEU A 78 -20.89 -4.73 -12.73
N MET A 79 -22.18 -4.49 -12.48
CA MET A 79 -22.62 -3.37 -11.64
C MET A 79 -22.21 -3.56 -10.18
N VAL A 80 -22.21 -4.81 -9.69
CA VAL A 80 -21.69 -5.17 -8.37
C VAL A 80 -20.16 -5.07 -8.35
N ASP A 81 -19.45 -5.49 -9.39
CA ASP A 81 -17.99 -5.37 -9.46
C ASP A 81 -17.54 -3.89 -9.44
N TRP A 82 -18.39 -2.97 -9.92
CA TRP A 82 -18.17 -1.52 -9.79
C TRP A 82 -18.09 -1.04 -8.34
N THR A 83 -18.64 -1.76 -7.36
CA THR A 83 -18.47 -1.40 -5.94
C THR A 83 -16.98 -1.44 -5.58
N SER A 84 -16.29 -2.53 -5.92
CA SER A 84 -14.84 -2.68 -5.75
C SER A 84 -14.03 -1.76 -6.67
N MET A 85 -14.41 -1.65 -7.95
CA MET A 85 -13.67 -0.80 -8.90
C MET A 85 -13.75 0.71 -8.56
N SER A 86 -14.81 1.16 -7.88
CA SER A 86 -14.96 2.55 -7.45
C SER A 86 -13.83 2.97 -6.50
N PHE A 87 -13.40 2.08 -5.60
CA PHE A 87 -12.28 2.30 -4.67
C PHE A 87 -10.98 2.56 -5.45
N MET A 88 -10.71 1.73 -6.46
CA MET A 88 -9.55 1.89 -7.35
C MET A 88 -9.62 3.20 -8.15
N LEU A 89 -10.79 3.53 -8.69
CA LEU A 89 -11.00 4.73 -9.50
C LEU A 89 -10.73 6.00 -8.68
N PHE A 90 -11.33 6.07 -7.49
CA PHE A 90 -11.15 7.20 -6.60
C PHE A 90 -9.71 7.29 -6.11
N TYR A 91 -9.05 6.17 -5.80
CA TYR A 91 -7.64 6.18 -5.46
C TYR A 91 -6.78 6.78 -6.59
N ALA A 92 -6.94 6.30 -7.82
CA ALA A 92 -6.18 6.78 -8.97
C ALA A 92 -6.38 8.29 -9.22
N THR A 93 -7.59 8.80 -8.99
CA THR A 93 -7.94 10.20 -9.25
C THR A 93 -7.58 11.14 -8.09
N PHE A 94 -7.84 10.73 -6.85
CA PHE A 94 -7.79 11.59 -5.68
C PHE A 94 -6.54 11.44 -4.81
N ILE A 95 -5.61 10.53 -5.11
CA ILE A 95 -4.40 10.35 -4.30
C ILE A 95 -3.53 11.61 -4.19
N PHE A 96 -3.31 12.35 -5.29
CA PHE A 96 -2.52 13.59 -5.24
C PHE A 96 -3.23 14.71 -4.43
N PRO A 97 -4.53 14.98 -4.63
CA PRO A 97 -5.32 15.83 -3.73
C PRO A 97 -5.27 15.39 -2.27
N ALA A 98 -5.39 14.09 -1.99
CA ALA A 98 -5.35 13.51 -0.66
C ALA A 98 -4.00 13.75 0.05
N LEU A 99 -2.88 13.56 -0.68
CA LEU A 99 -1.54 13.85 -0.17
C LEU A 99 -1.38 15.35 0.14
N TYR A 100 -1.86 16.22 -0.74
CA TYR A 100 -1.83 17.67 -0.54
C TYR A 100 -2.67 18.10 0.68
N LEU A 101 -3.88 17.56 0.81
CA LEU A 101 -4.76 17.81 1.96
C LEU A 101 -4.08 17.40 3.26
N THR A 102 -3.41 16.26 3.27
CA THR A 102 -2.71 15.75 4.45
C THR A 102 -1.50 16.60 4.82
N ASP A 103 -0.78 17.16 3.83
CA ASP A 103 0.32 18.09 4.06
C ASP A 103 -0.15 19.43 4.62
N LYS A 104 -1.33 19.93 4.18
CA LYS A 104 -1.89 21.23 4.55
C LYS A 104 -2.66 21.21 5.87
N CYS A 105 -3.61 20.28 6.02
CA CYS A 105 -4.51 20.21 7.18
C CYS A 105 -3.91 19.40 8.35
N GLY A 106 -2.88 18.61 8.06
CA GLY A 106 -2.19 17.77 9.04
C GLY A 106 -2.93 16.47 9.36
N LEU A 107 -2.21 15.57 10.04
CA LEU A 107 -2.59 14.17 10.23
C LEU A 107 -3.96 13.98 10.92
N ARG A 108 -4.24 14.73 12.00
CA ARG A 108 -5.52 14.60 12.74
C ARG A 108 -6.72 14.91 11.87
N TRP A 109 -6.67 16.02 11.13
CA TRP A 109 -7.81 16.43 10.30
C TRP A 109 -8.02 15.47 9.14
N THR A 110 -6.96 14.96 8.52
CA THR A 110 -7.09 13.91 7.50
C THR A 110 -7.80 12.67 8.02
N ILE A 111 -7.42 12.19 9.21
CA ILE A 111 -8.04 10.99 9.79
C ILE A 111 -9.49 11.27 10.20
N ILE A 112 -9.80 12.44 10.75
CA ILE A 112 -11.19 12.84 11.05
C ILE A 112 -12.04 12.89 9.79
N ILE A 113 -11.55 13.51 8.71
CA ILE A 113 -12.27 13.62 7.44
C ILE A 113 -12.50 12.21 6.85
N GLY A 114 -11.46 11.38 6.80
CA GLY A 114 -11.59 10.02 6.29
C GLY A 114 -12.53 9.14 7.12
N ALA A 115 -12.44 9.21 8.46
CA ALA A 115 -13.35 8.49 9.36
C ALA A 115 -14.78 9.00 9.22
N GLY A 116 -14.96 10.32 9.06
CA GLY A 116 -16.25 10.94 8.81
C GLY A 116 -16.88 10.47 7.50
N LEU A 117 -16.11 10.44 6.42
CA LEU A 117 -16.57 9.93 5.11
C LEU A 117 -16.90 8.43 5.17
N THR A 118 -16.06 7.62 5.83
CA THR A 118 -16.33 6.18 6.02
C THR A 118 -17.63 5.96 6.80
N CYS A 119 -17.84 6.71 7.88
CA CYS A 119 -19.06 6.67 8.67
C CYS A 119 -20.28 7.14 7.87
N LEU A 120 -20.17 8.26 7.15
CA LEU A 120 -21.24 8.78 6.30
C LEU A 120 -21.66 7.77 5.23
N GLY A 121 -20.68 7.16 4.54
CA GLY A 121 -20.95 6.12 3.57
C GLY A 121 -21.67 4.92 4.18
N ALA A 122 -21.23 4.45 5.35
CA ALA A 122 -21.87 3.35 6.06
C ALA A 122 -23.33 3.65 6.44
N TRP A 123 -23.63 4.86 6.92
CA TRP A 123 -25.00 5.28 7.23
C TRP A 123 -25.88 5.37 5.98
N ILE A 124 -25.35 5.85 4.86
CA ILE A 124 -26.10 5.91 3.59
C ILE A 124 -26.51 4.51 3.14
N LYS A 125 -25.63 3.50 3.31
CA LYS A 125 -25.93 2.10 2.93
C LYS A 125 -27.14 1.52 3.70
N ILE A 126 -27.43 1.97 4.92
CA ILE A 126 -28.64 1.52 5.65
C ILE A 126 -29.93 1.86 4.89
N PHE A 127 -29.96 2.96 4.14
CA PHE A 127 -31.14 3.36 3.35
C PHE A 127 -31.28 2.61 2.02
N SER A 128 -30.31 1.75 1.69
CA SER A 128 -30.27 0.98 0.44
C SER A 128 -30.97 -0.38 0.53
N VAL A 129 -31.60 -0.69 1.66
CA VAL A 129 -32.15 -2.02 1.94
C VAL A 129 -33.28 -2.40 1.00
N GLN A 130 -34.01 -1.45 0.39
CA GLN A 130 -35.05 -1.83 -0.57
C GLN A 130 -34.43 -2.34 -1.90
N PRO A 131 -34.98 -3.38 -2.53
CA PRO A 131 -34.46 -3.97 -3.77
C PRO A 131 -34.29 -3.01 -4.95
N ASP A 132 -35.04 -1.91 -5.00
CA ASP A 132 -34.98 -0.89 -6.04
C ASP A 132 -33.90 0.18 -5.79
N ARG A 133 -33.20 0.13 -4.63
CA ARG A 133 -32.30 1.20 -4.16
C ARG A 133 -30.82 0.87 -4.28
N TYR A 134 -30.43 0.05 -5.25
CA TYR A 134 -29.02 -0.26 -5.51
C TYR A 134 -28.16 1.02 -5.69
N TYR A 135 -28.70 2.05 -6.33
CA TYR A 135 -27.99 3.33 -6.49
C TYR A 135 -27.60 3.99 -5.16
N VAL A 136 -28.43 3.84 -4.11
CA VAL A 136 -28.14 4.36 -2.76
C VAL A 136 -26.98 3.59 -2.14
N LEU A 137 -26.95 2.26 -2.31
CA LEU A 137 -25.83 1.40 -1.91
C LEU A 137 -24.55 1.88 -2.60
N PHE A 138 -24.60 2.06 -3.92
CA PHE A 138 -23.45 2.46 -4.72
C PHE A 138 -22.91 3.84 -4.33
N ILE A 139 -23.79 4.81 -4.05
CA ILE A 139 -23.40 6.14 -3.56
C ILE A 139 -22.72 6.04 -2.19
N GLY A 140 -23.33 5.32 -1.24
CA GLY A 140 -22.76 5.14 0.10
C GLY A 140 -21.38 4.47 0.03
N HIS A 141 -21.28 3.41 -0.76
CA HIS A 141 -20.04 2.67 -0.98
C HIS A 141 -18.96 3.52 -1.67
N SER A 142 -19.34 4.35 -2.64
CA SER A 142 -18.43 5.28 -3.34
C SER A 142 -17.81 6.30 -2.37
N ILE A 143 -18.58 6.82 -1.41
CA ILE A 143 -18.08 7.74 -0.38
C ILE A 143 -17.01 7.05 0.49
N VAL A 144 -17.18 5.76 0.81
CA VAL A 144 -16.18 4.98 1.53
C VAL A 144 -14.90 4.79 0.69
N GLY A 145 -15.05 4.57 -0.62
CA GLY A 145 -13.92 4.52 -1.56
C GLY A 145 -13.12 5.83 -1.62
N ILE A 146 -13.82 6.98 -1.62
CA ILE A 146 -13.14 8.29 -1.50
C ILE A 146 -12.39 8.40 -0.17
N ALA A 147 -12.98 7.93 0.92
CA ALA A 147 -12.32 7.91 2.23
C ALA A 147 -11.03 7.08 2.22
N GLN A 148 -11.01 5.93 1.55
CA GLN A 148 -9.84 5.05 1.46
C GLN A 148 -8.61 5.77 0.88
N THR A 149 -8.80 6.71 -0.07
CA THR A 149 -7.71 7.50 -0.67
C THR A 149 -6.94 8.32 0.37
N LEU A 150 -7.62 8.72 1.44
CA LEU A 150 -7.02 9.41 2.58
C LEU A 150 -6.37 8.44 3.57
N VAL A 151 -6.77 7.18 3.60
CA VAL A 151 -6.35 6.16 4.58
C VAL A 151 -5.03 5.50 4.21
N LEU A 152 -4.94 5.02 2.96
CA LEU A 152 -3.86 4.17 2.49
C LEU A 152 -2.45 4.78 2.65
N PRO A 153 -2.21 6.08 2.41
CA PRO A 153 -0.86 6.67 2.53
C PRO A 153 -0.47 7.06 3.97
N LEU A 154 -1.33 6.84 4.97
CA LEU A 154 -1.10 7.30 6.34
C LEU A 154 -0.19 6.45 7.24
N PRO A 155 0.04 5.13 7.06
CA PRO A 155 0.77 4.34 8.04
C PRO A 155 2.15 4.92 8.34
N GLY A 156 2.93 5.23 7.29
CA GLY A 156 4.26 5.83 7.43
C GLY A 156 4.23 7.23 8.04
N ARG A 157 3.17 8.01 7.79
CA ARG A 157 3.00 9.34 8.39
C ARG A 157 2.66 9.26 9.87
N VAL A 158 1.78 8.34 10.27
CA VAL A 158 1.45 8.09 11.68
C VAL A 158 2.70 7.63 12.43
N ALA A 159 3.43 6.67 11.86
CA ALA A 159 4.66 6.14 12.42
C ALA A 159 5.71 7.26 12.60
N ALA A 160 6.03 8.01 11.54
CA ALA A 160 6.98 9.13 11.58
C ALA A 160 6.55 10.25 12.54
N GLN A 161 5.25 10.34 12.84
CA GLN A 161 4.69 11.38 13.67
C GLN A 161 4.75 11.09 15.17
N TRP A 162 4.61 9.83 15.54
CA TRP A 162 4.42 9.39 16.93
C TRP A 162 5.53 8.50 17.47
N PHE A 163 6.32 7.89 16.58
CA PHE A 163 7.35 6.92 16.95
C PHE A 163 8.77 7.45 16.69
N PRO A 164 9.74 7.04 17.53
CA PRO A 164 11.16 7.28 17.31
C PRO A 164 11.68 6.42 16.13
N SER A 165 12.85 6.79 15.61
CA SER A 165 13.42 6.18 14.39
C SER A 165 13.66 4.67 14.51
N ASN A 166 13.95 4.15 15.70
CA ASN A 166 14.15 2.71 15.96
C ASN A 166 12.86 1.88 15.87
N GLU A 167 11.69 2.47 16.09
CA GLU A 167 10.39 1.78 16.05
C GLU A 167 9.56 2.13 14.80
N LEU A 168 10.11 2.96 13.91
CA LEU A 168 9.41 3.54 12.75
C LEU A 168 8.91 2.48 11.76
N SER A 169 9.79 1.53 11.41
CA SER A 169 9.46 0.44 10.48
C SER A 169 8.36 -0.45 11.06
N THR A 170 8.56 -0.95 12.29
CA THR A 170 7.58 -1.79 13.00
C THR A 170 6.19 -1.13 13.11
N SER A 171 6.14 0.17 13.42
CA SER A 171 4.88 0.90 13.55
C SER A 171 4.17 1.08 12.20
N THR A 172 4.95 1.27 11.13
CA THR A 172 4.42 1.35 9.76
C THR A 172 3.85 0.01 9.32
N SER A 173 4.60 -1.08 9.52
CA SER A 173 4.15 -2.44 9.23
C SER A 173 2.89 -2.83 10.00
N LEU A 174 2.78 -2.46 11.28
CA LEU A 174 1.58 -2.73 12.07
C LEU A 174 0.36 -1.93 11.57
N GLY A 175 0.57 -0.71 11.08
CA GLY A 175 -0.48 0.07 10.42
C GLY A 175 -0.99 -0.57 9.13
N LEU A 176 -0.07 -1.10 8.31
CA LEU A 176 -0.41 -1.86 7.08
C LEU A 176 -1.10 -3.19 7.40
N PHE A 177 -0.71 -3.86 8.49
CA PHE A 177 -1.37 -5.07 8.97
C PHE A 177 -2.86 -4.84 9.23
N GLY A 178 -3.23 -3.71 9.87
CA GLY A 178 -4.62 -3.36 10.11
C GLY A 178 -5.47 -3.27 8.83
N TYR A 179 -4.89 -2.70 7.78
CA TYR A 179 -5.52 -2.62 6.47
C TYR A 179 -5.74 -4.01 5.85
N GLN A 180 -4.72 -4.87 5.88
CA GLN A 180 -4.82 -6.22 5.33
C GLN A 180 -5.82 -7.08 6.11
N LEU A 181 -5.84 -6.95 7.44
CA LEU A 181 -6.80 -7.63 8.30
C LEU A 181 -8.24 -7.21 7.99
N GLY A 182 -8.46 -5.92 7.70
CA GLY A 182 -9.76 -5.42 7.26
C GLY A 182 -10.23 -6.11 5.98
N ILE A 183 -9.40 -6.18 4.94
CA ILE A 183 -9.74 -6.90 3.69
C ILE A 183 -10.10 -8.36 3.98
N ALA A 184 -9.32 -9.04 4.84
CA ALA A 184 -9.58 -10.41 5.28
C ALA A 184 -10.98 -10.55 5.92
N LEU A 185 -11.37 -9.63 6.80
CA LEU A 185 -12.71 -9.59 7.38
C LEU A 185 -13.78 -9.28 6.32
N GLY A 186 -13.47 -8.46 5.32
CA GLY A 186 -14.34 -8.17 4.18
C GLY A 186 -14.63 -9.39 3.31
N PHE A 187 -13.72 -10.37 3.25
CA PHE A 187 -14.00 -11.65 2.60
C PHE A 187 -14.83 -12.59 3.49
N LEU A 188 -14.59 -12.58 4.80
CA LEU A 188 -15.17 -13.56 5.71
C LEU A 188 -16.57 -13.21 6.18
N LEU A 189 -16.80 -11.95 6.58
CA LEU A 189 -18.03 -11.55 7.26
C LEU A 189 -19.26 -11.54 6.34
N PRO A 190 -19.23 -10.96 5.12
CA PRO A 190 -20.43 -10.85 4.30
C PRO A 190 -21.06 -12.21 3.94
N PRO A 191 -20.32 -13.24 3.50
CA PRO A 191 -20.92 -14.54 3.20
C PRO A 191 -21.49 -15.28 4.42
N ILE A 192 -20.95 -15.03 5.63
CA ILE A 192 -21.46 -15.63 6.87
C ILE A 192 -22.77 -14.97 7.32
N ILE A 193 -22.84 -13.63 7.16
CA ILE A 193 -23.96 -12.82 7.62
C ILE A 193 -25.09 -12.84 6.59
N VAL A 194 -24.78 -12.71 5.30
CA VAL A 194 -25.75 -12.61 4.22
C VAL A 194 -25.81 -13.94 3.49
N ARG A 195 -26.83 -14.73 3.84
CA ARG A 195 -27.02 -16.06 3.26
C ARG A 195 -27.91 -15.99 2.03
N ASN A 196 -27.69 -16.93 1.11
CA ASN A 196 -28.50 -17.06 -0.09
C ASN A 196 -29.85 -17.74 0.22
N HIS A 197 -30.73 -17.01 0.93
CA HIS A 197 -32.06 -17.50 1.30
C HIS A 197 -32.99 -17.66 0.08
N ASP A 198 -33.92 -18.61 0.12
CA ASP A 198 -34.94 -18.75 -0.93
C ASP A 198 -35.86 -17.52 -0.99
N ASN A 199 -36.18 -16.96 0.17
CA ASN A 199 -37.00 -15.77 0.31
C ASN A 199 -36.15 -14.49 0.27
N ILE A 200 -36.49 -13.59 -0.66
CA ILE A 200 -35.78 -12.32 -0.87
C ILE A 200 -35.84 -11.43 0.37
N ASN A 201 -36.93 -11.47 1.14
CA ASN A 201 -37.07 -10.62 2.33
C ASN A 201 -36.03 -10.94 3.41
N ASP A 202 -35.62 -12.21 3.53
CA ASP A 202 -34.61 -12.64 4.51
C ASP A 202 -33.21 -12.14 4.10
N ILE A 203 -32.89 -12.14 2.80
CA ILE A 203 -31.67 -11.50 2.27
C ILE A 203 -31.64 -10.01 2.63
N GLY A 204 -32.77 -9.32 2.53
CA GLY A 204 -32.89 -7.91 2.90
C GLY A 204 -32.61 -7.65 4.38
N ASN A 205 -33.08 -8.54 5.27
CA ASN A 205 -32.81 -8.47 6.70
C ASN A 205 -31.32 -8.70 7.02
N ASP A 206 -30.69 -9.64 6.34
CA ASP A 206 -29.25 -9.91 6.50
C ASP A 206 -28.40 -8.74 5.99
N LEU A 207 -28.73 -8.18 4.82
CA LEU A 207 -28.06 -6.98 4.29
C LEU A 207 -28.22 -5.78 5.22
N LEU A 208 -29.41 -5.61 5.81
CA LEU A 208 -29.67 -4.60 6.82
C LEU A 208 -28.80 -4.82 8.07
N CYS A 209 -28.68 -6.07 8.54
CA CYS A 209 -27.83 -6.45 9.66
C CYS A 209 -26.35 -6.11 9.38
N LEU A 210 -25.84 -6.49 8.20
CA LEU A 210 -24.50 -6.17 7.75
C LEU A 210 -24.25 -4.65 7.75
N CYS A 211 -25.16 -3.87 7.14
CA CYS A 211 -25.05 -2.41 7.09
C CYS A 211 -25.06 -1.76 8.47
N TRP A 212 -25.92 -2.22 9.39
CA TRP A 212 -25.96 -1.73 10.77
C TRP A 212 -24.68 -2.02 11.52
N MET A 213 -24.13 -3.23 11.42
CA MET A 213 -22.86 -3.57 12.07
C MET A 213 -21.73 -2.65 11.60
N VAL A 214 -21.61 -2.44 10.30
CA VAL A 214 -20.59 -1.55 9.72
C VAL A 214 -20.80 -0.10 10.15
N ALA A 215 -22.05 0.40 10.19
CA ALA A 215 -22.37 1.76 10.60
C ALA A 215 -22.10 2.00 12.09
N ILE A 216 -22.45 1.07 12.97
CA ILE A 216 -22.21 1.15 14.41
C ILE A 216 -20.70 1.18 14.68
N VAL A 217 -19.95 0.23 14.11
CA VAL A 217 -18.48 0.16 14.28
C VAL A 217 -17.82 1.43 13.75
N SER A 218 -18.22 1.91 12.57
CA SER A 218 -17.70 3.16 11.99
C SER A 218 -18.01 4.39 12.85
N THR A 219 -19.19 4.45 13.46
CA THR A 219 -19.61 5.55 14.35
C THR A 219 -18.79 5.56 15.64
N ILE A 220 -18.59 4.39 16.26
CA ILE A 220 -17.76 4.25 17.47
C ILE A 220 -16.32 4.70 17.15
N LEU A 221 -15.76 4.26 16.02
CA LEU A 221 -14.41 4.64 15.61
C LEU A 221 -14.29 6.13 15.30
N LEU A 222 -15.29 6.74 14.66
CA LEU A 222 -15.33 8.19 14.45
C LEU A 222 -15.31 8.94 15.79
N LEU A 223 -16.11 8.53 16.77
CA LEU A 223 -16.12 9.13 18.10
C LEU A 223 -14.77 8.98 18.81
N LEU A 224 -14.16 7.79 18.74
CA LEU A 224 -12.82 7.56 19.28
C LEU A 224 -11.76 8.45 18.62
N VAL A 225 -11.82 8.60 17.29
CA VAL A 225 -10.93 9.49 16.54
C VAL A 225 -11.14 10.96 16.96
N LEU A 226 -12.38 11.42 17.08
CA LEU A 226 -12.69 12.80 17.46
C LEU A 226 -12.19 13.15 18.86
N ILE A 227 -12.39 12.25 19.83
CA ILE A 227 -12.08 12.47 21.25
C ILE A 227 -10.60 12.23 21.52
N LEU A 228 -10.06 11.10 21.07
CA LEU A 228 -8.74 10.62 21.49
C LEU A 228 -7.63 10.95 20.50
N PHE A 229 -7.91 11.06 19.19
CA PHE A 229 -6.84 11.20 18.19
C PHE A 229 -6.23 12.60 18.20
N GLN A 230 -4.93 12.67 18.50
CA GLN A 230 -4.21 13.94 18.58
C GLN A 230 -3.37 14.16 17.31
N ASN A 231 -3.21 15.43 16.91
CA ASN A 231 -2.47 15.74 15.69
C ASN A 231 -0.98 15.43 15.86
N LYS A 232 -0.33 15.98 16.88
CA LYS A 232 1.10 15.75 17.15
C LYS A 232 1.32 15.59 18.65
N PRO A 233 2.31 14.79 19.10
CA PRO A 233 2.75 14.84 20.49
C PRO A 233 3.26 16.26 20.82
N LYS A 234 3.15 16.67 22.10
CA LYS A 234 3.55 18.02 22.56
C LYS A 234 5.04 18.32 22.34
N LEU A 235 5.88 17.30 22.26
CA LEU A 235 7.30 17.38 21.93
C LEU A 235 7.60 16.43 20.76
N PRO A 236 8.48 16.80 19.81
CA PRO A 236 8.81 15.96 18.67
C PRO A 236 9.55 14.67 19.12
N PRO A 237 9.29 13.51 18.50
CA PRO A 237 9.92 12.26 18.88
C PRO A 237 11.36 12.10 18.36
N SER A 238 11.82 12.94 17.40
CA SER A 238 13.19 12.89 16.85
C SER A 238 13.73 14.27 16.43
N GLU A 239 15.05 14.45 16.51
CA GLU A 239 15.77 15.66 16.08
C GLU A 239 15.64 15.92 14.57
N THR A 240 15.65 14.85 13.77
CA THR A 240 15.48 14.89 12.31
C THR A 240 14.19 15.61 11.91
N ARG A 241 13.14 15.51 12.73
CA ARG A 241 11.85 16.14 12.50
C ARG A 241 11.79 17.60 12.94
N ALA A 242 12.56 17.97 13.97
CA ALA A 242 12.76 19.37 14.34
C ALA A 242 13.46 20.14 13.20
N LEU A 243 14.46 19.52 12.56
CA LEU A 243 15.18 20.05 11.40
C LEU A 243 14.33 20.10 10.12
N GLN A 244 13.52 19.07 9.84
CA GLN A 244 12.62 19.07 8.67
C GLN A 244 11.53 20.16 8.71
N LYS A 245 11.16 20.64 9.91
CA LYS A 245 10.14 21.68 10.11
C LYS A 245 10.62 23.06 9.65
N ILE A 246 11.94 23.29 9.65
CA ILE A 246 12.56 24.57 9.27
C ILE A 246 12.57 24.78 7.74
N ASN A 247 12.49 23.71 6.94
CA ASN A 247 12.64 23.76 5.48
C ASN A 247 11.33 23.61 4.67
N GLN A 248 10.14 23.77 5.27
CA GLN A 248 8.85 23.44 4.63
C GLN A 248 8.50 24.29 3.39
N THR A 249 9.09 25.47 3.19
CA THR A 249 8.78 26.35 2.05
C THR A 249 9.49 25.94 0.75
N LYS A 250 10.55 25.11 0.81
CA LYS A 250 11.29 24.61 -0.38
C LYS A 250 10.60 23.44 -1.11
N LYS A 251 9.71 22.71 -0.42
CA LYS A 251 9.09 21.44 -0.89
C LYS A 251 8.14 21.55 -2.09
N ARG A 252 7.51 22.70 -2.34
CA ARG A 252 6.48 22.81 -3.39
C ARG A 252 7.05 22.81 -4.82
N LYS A 253 8.25 23.38 -5.02
CA LYS A 253 8.98 23.30 -6.29
C LYS A 253 9.62 21.91 -6.49
N GLU A 254 9.95 21.22 -5.40
CA GLU A 254 10.51 19.86 -5.44
C GLU A 254 9.46 18.80 -5.79
N PHE A 255 8.19 18.93 -5.38
CA PHE A 255 7.16 17.91 -5.64
C PHE A 255 6.92 17.68 -7.15
N ALA A 256 6.63 18.73 -7.91
CA ALA A 256 6.40 18.62 -9.36
C ALA A 256 7.67 18.18 -10.12
N ALA A 257 8.84 18.63 -9.66
CA ALA A 257 10.12 18.21 -10.22
C ALA A 257 10.41 16.71 -9.96
N SER A 258 10.05 16.21 -8.78
CA SER A 258 10.19 14.79 -8.40
C SER A 258 9.29 13.91 -9.25
N ILE A 259 8.02 14.31 -9.45
CA ILE A 259 7.10 13.63 -10.38
C ILE A 259 7.72 13.56 -11.78
N LYS A 260 8.19 14.69 -12.32
CA LYS A 260 8.79 14.74 -13.66
C LYS A 260 10.04 13.85 -13.78
N ARG A 261 10.84 13.74 -12.71
CA ARG A 261 12.03 12.89 -12.66
C ARG A 261 11.66 11.40 -12.60
N LEU A 262 10.69 11.04 -11.78
CA LEU A 262 10.16 9.68 -11.67
C LEU A 262 9.55 9.21 -12.99
N SER A 263 8.74 10.04 -13.64
CA SER A 263 8.13 9.73 -14.95
C SER A 263 9.14 9.63 -16.10
N LYS A 264 10.42 9.93 -15.88
CA LYS A 264 11.51 9.71 -16.85
C LYS A 264 12.41 8.53 -16.49
N ASN A 265 12.28 7.97 -15.29
CA ASN A 265 13.10 6.84 -14.85
C ASN A 265 12.55 5.54 -15.45
N LYS A 266 13.25 5.02 -16.48
CA LYS A 266 12.82 3.81 -17.22
C LYS A 266 12.65 2.58 -16.31
N ASN A 267 13.55 2.35 -15.37
CA ASN A 267 13.46 1.19 -14.47
C ASN A 267 12.29 1.32 -13.49
N PHE A 268 12.04 2.54 -13.00
CA PHE A 268 10.87 2.81 -12.17
C PHE A 268 9.57 2.59 -12.93
N ILE A 269 9.47 3.06 -14.18
CA ILE A 269 8.28 2.84 -15.01
C ILE A 269 8.08 1.34 -15.27
N MET A 270 9.14 0.61 -15.62
CA MET A 270 9.05 -0.85 -15.81
C MET A 270 8.60 -1.57 -14.54
N LEU A 271 9.12 -1.16 -13.38
CA LEU A 271 8.67 -1.67 -12.08
C LEU A 271 7.20 -1.36 -11.85
N CYS A 272 6.73 -0.13 -12.10
CA CYS A 272 5.32 0.24 -11.98
C CYS A 272 4.42 -0.64 -12.86
N ASN A 273 4.84 -0.94 -14.09
CA ASN A 273 4.07 -1.80 -14.98
C ASN A 273 4.02 -3.24 -14.44
N SER A 274 5.17 -3.84 -14.13
CA SER A 274 5.24 -5.21 -13.62
C SER A 274 4.49 -5.40 -12.29
N TYR A 275 4.72 -4.48 -11.34
CA TYR A 275 4.05 -4.41 -10.05
C TYR A 275 2.56 -4.19 -10.21
N GLY A 276 2.18 -3.26 -11.07
CA GLY A 276 0.79 -2.97 -11.37
C GLY A 276 0.06 -4.19 -11.92
N LEU A 277 0.68 -4.94 -12.84
CA LEU A 277 0.07 -6.14 -13.42
C LEU A 277 -0.11 -7.24 -12.36
N ASN A 278 0.90 -7.49 -11.51
CA ASN A 278 0.78 -8.48 -10.44
C ASN A 278 -0.38 -8.13 -9.49
N ASN A 279 -0.39 -6.90 -8.98
CA ASN A 279 -1.42 -6.46 -8.03
C ASN A 279 -2.80 -6.30 -8.67
N ALA A 280 -2.87 -5.98 -9.97
CA ALA A 280 -4.13 -5.97 -10.71
C ALA A 280 -4.75 -7.36 -10.78
N VAL A 281 -3.93 -8.41 -10.98
CA VAL A 281 -4.38 -9.81 -10.92
C VAL A 281 -4.91 -10.12 -9.52
N LEU A 282 -4.25 -9.65 -8.45
CA LEU A 282 -4.71 -9.87 -7.07
C LEU A 282 -6.07 -9.21 -6.85
N ASN A 283 -6.21 -7.97 -7.29
CA ASN A 283 -7.46 -7.20 -7.24
C ASN A 283 -8.59 -7.86 -8.05
N ALA A 284 -8.27 -8.40 -9.23
CA ALA A 284 -9.22 -9.06 -10.09
C ALA A 284 -9.69 -10.39 -9.51
N ILE A 285 -8.76 -11.24 -9.03
CA ILE A 285 -9.09 -12.47 -8.31
C ILE A 285 -9.96 -12.14 -7.11
N SER A 286 -9.58 -11.12 -6.33
CA SER A 286 -10.29 -10.71 -5.13
C SER A 286 -11.73 -10.25 -5.40
N THR A 287 -11.95 -9.53 -6.50
CA THR A 287 -13.28 -9.01 -6.88
C THR A 287 -14.16 -10.08 -7.52
N LEU A 288 -13.58 -10.90 -8.41
CA LEU A 288 -14.31 -11.93 -9.16
C LEU A 288 -14.37 -13.29 -8.45
N LEU A 289 -13.80 -13.41 -7.24
CA LEU A 289 -13.62 -14.69 -6.53
C LEU A 289 -14.94 -15.45 -6.37
N ASN A 290 -16.00 -14.75 -5.97
CA ASN A 290 -17.34 -15.32 -5.81
C ASN A 290 -17.82 -15.95 -7.13
N GLN A 291 -17.75 -15.19 -8.22
CA GLN A 291 -18.24 -15.61 -9.53
C GLN A 291 -17.42 -16.79 -10.09
N ILE A 292 -16.09 -16.74 -9.97
CA ILE A 292 -15.18 -17.81 -10.42
C ILE A 292 -15.43 -19.09 -9.62
N PHE A 293 -15.58 -19.00 -8.30
CA PHE A 293 -15.76 -20.16 -7.45
C PHE A 293 -17.14 -20.80 -7.62
N LEU A 294 -18.21 -20.00 -7.65
CA LEU A 294 -19.58 -20.49 -7.81
C LEU A 294 -19.85 -21.10 -9.18
N ALA A 295 -19.04 -20.81 -10.20
CA ALA A 295 -19.12 -21.48 -11.50
C ALA A 295 -18.89 -23.01 -11.40
N HIS A 296 -18.19 -23.47 -10.36
CA HIS A 296 -17.85 -24.88 -10.14
C HIS A 296 -18.46 -25.46 -8.86
N PHE A 297 -18.78 -24.61 -7.88
CA PHE A 297 -19.25 -25.04 -6.57
C PHE A 297 -20.55 -24.31 -6.20
N GLU A 298 -21.69 -24.94 -6.48
CA GLU A 298 -22.99 -24.41 -6.06
C GLU A 298 -23.06 -24.22 -4.54
N ASN A 299 -23.72 -23.15 -4.10
CA ASN A 299 -23.86 -22.77 -2.67
C ASN A 299 -22.52 -22.69 -1.93
N GLY A 300 -21.48 -22.26 -2.64
CA GLY A 300 -20.10 -22.16 -2.16
C GLY A 300 -19.70 -20.79 -1.61
N GLU A 301 -20.65 -19.90 -1.26
CA GLU A 301 -20.37 -18.50 -0.89
C GLU A 301 -19.46 -18.39 0.35
N GLU A 302 -19.74 -19.18 1.39
CA GLU A 302 -18.89 -19.23 2.58
C GLU A 302 -17.47 -19.74 2.26
N ASP A 303 -17.36 -20.74 1.38
CA ASP A 303 -16.06 -21.28 0.96
C ASP A 303 -15.28 -20.24 0.14
N ALA A 304 -15.93 -19.52 -0.77
CA ALA A 304 -15.31 -18.42 -1.52
C ALA A 304 -14.77 -17.34 -0.57
N GLY A 305 -15.55 -16.96 0.45
CA GLY A 305 -15.11 -16.03 1.49
C GLY A 305 -13.90 -16.54 2.28
N ARG A 306 -13.91 -17.81 2.69
CA ARG A 306 -12.78 -18.43 3.42
C ARG A 306 -11.52 -18.56 2.55
N ILE A 307 -11.66 -18.82 1.26
CA ILE A 307 -10.55 -18.83 0.29
C ILE A 307 -9.96 -17.43 0.16
N GLY A 308 -10.80 -16.40 0.02
CA GLY A 308 -10.35 -15.00 -0.03
C GLY A 308 -9.61 -14.59 1.25
N LEU A 309 -10.15 -14.96 2.41
CA LEU A 309 -9.47 -14.81 3.71
C LEU A 309 -8.09 -15.48 3.72
N ALA A 310 -8.01 -16.74 3.25
CA ALA A 310 -6.75 -17.48 3.22
C ALA A 310 -5.69 -16.80 2.33
N ILE A 311 -6.07 -16.35 1.14
CA ILE A 311 -5.19 -15.61 0.22
C ILE A 311 -4.59 -14.37 0.89
N ILE A 312 -5.43 -13.59 1.59
CA ILE A 312 -5.03 -12.35 2.24
C ILE A 312 -4.11 -12.60 3.44
N LEU A 313 -4.42 -13.59 4.29
CA LEU A 313 -3.62 -13.92 5.48
C LEU A 313 -2.27 -14.56 5.12
N THR A 314 -2.25 -15.49 4.15
CA THR A 314 -0.99 -16.11 3.73
C THR A 314 -0.15 -15.12 2.95
N GLY A 315 -0.79 -14.22 2.21
CA GLY A 315 -0.12 -13.12 1.54
C GLY A 315 0.59 -12.18 2.50
N LEU A 316 -0.02 -11.87 3.65
CA LEU A 316 0.65 -11.14 4.71
C LEU A 316 1.89 -11.89 5.21
N ALA A 317 1.78 -13.20 5.48
CA ALA A 317 2.93 -14.00 5.88
C ALA A 317 4.05 -14.00 4.82
N GLY A 318 3.69 -14.05 3.54
CA GLY A 318 4.62 -13.94 2.41
C GLY A 318 5.34 -12.60 2.38
N SER A 319 4.60 -11.49 2.50
CA SER A 319 5.17 -10.13 2.51
C SER A 319 6.22 -9.94 3.61
N VAL A 320 5.97 -10.44 4.82
CA VAL A 320 6.91 -10.39 5.95
C VAL A 320 8.13 -11.28 5.68
N SER A 321 7.89 -12.51 5.19
CA SER A 321 8.95 -13.48 4.93
C SER A 321 9.93 -12.97 3.88
N PHE A 322 9.42 -12.43 2.76
CA PHE A 322 10.25 -11.90 1.70
C PHE A 322 10.93 -10.58 2.06
N GLY A 323 10.31 -9.74 2.90
CA GLY A 323 11.00 -8.58 3.50
C GLY A 323 12.25 -9.01 4.29
N ILE A 324 12.12 -10.00 5.17
CA ILE A 324 13.26 -10.52 5.96
C ILE A 324 14.32 -11.18 5.07
N ILE A 325 13.91 -11.98 4.08
CA ILE A 325 14.84 -12.61 3.12
C ILE A 325 15.62 -11.52 2.37
N LEU A 326 14.96 -10.44 1.99
CA LEU A 326 15.56 -9.39 1.20
C LEU A 326 16.51 -8.51 2.01
N ASP A 327 16.15 -8.22 3.26
CA ASP A 327 17.02 -7.54 4.22
C ASP A 327 18.32 -8.29 4.46
N LYS A 328 18.31 -9.63 4.38
CA LYS A 328 19.51 -10.47 4.55
C LYS A 328 20.31 -10.68 3.26
N THR A 329 19.61 -10.89 2.14
CA THR A 329 20.26 -11.31 0.89
C THR A 329 20.67 -10.14 0.00
N HIS A 330 19.97 -9.00 0.09
CA HIS A 330 20.11 -7.86 -0.82
C HIS A 330 20.03 -8.21 -2.33
N LYS A 331 19.44 -9.37 -2.65
CA LYS A 331 19.25 -9.86 -4.02
C LYS A 331 17.85 -9.52 -4.52
N PHE A 332 17.56 -8.22 -4.65
CA PHE A 332 16.22 -7.71 -4.95
C PHE A 332 15.65 -8.27 -6.25
N LYS A 333 16.35 -8.11 -7.38
CA LYS A 333 15.86 -8.58 -8.69
C LYS A 333 15.67 -10.09 -8.76
N GLN A 334 16.64 -10.87 -8.25
CA GLN A 334 16.58 -12.33 -8.31
C GLN A 334 15.41 -12.87 -7.49
N THR A 335 15.22 -12.35 -6.28
CA THR A 335 14.10 -12.73 -5.41
C THR A 335 12.76 -12.36 -6.07
N ALA A 336 12.67 -11.16 -6.65
CA ALA A 336 11.49 -10.72 -7.38
C ALA A 336 11.13 -11.66 -8.54
N LEU A 337 12.10 -12.13 -9.32
CA LEU A 337 11.86 -13.08 -10.41
C LEU A 337 11.35 -14.43 -9.92
N VAL A 338 11.98 -15.00 -8.88
CA VAL A 338 11.57 -16.28 -8.31
C VAL A 338 10.14 -16.20 -7.76
N VAL A 339 9.83 -15.16 -6.99
CA VAL A 339 8.51 -14.96 -6.40
C VAL A 339 7.44 -14.75 -7.47
N TYR A 340 7.74 -13.99 -8.53
CA TYR A 340 6.81 -13.77 -9.63
C TYR A 340 6.55 -15.07 -10.41
N PHE A 341 7.60 -15.84 -10.71
CA PHE A 341 7.46 -17.17 -11.32
C PHE A 341 6.59 -18.10 -10.48
N LEU A 342 6.82 -18.16 -9.17
CA LEU A 342 6.01 -18.96 -8.24
C LEU A 342 4.56 -18.45 -8.16
N THR A 343 4.33 -17.15 -8.34
CA THR A 343 2.97 -16.60 -8.45
C THR A 343 2.25 -17.12 -9.71
N ILE A 344 2.94 -17.21 -10.86
CA ILE A 344 2.38 -17.82 -12.08
C ILE A 344 2.05 -19.30 -11.84
N CYS A 345 2.97 -20.06 -11.24
CA CYS A 345 2.71 -21.45 -10.89
C CYS A 345 1.51 -21.58 -9.95
N GLY A 346 1.40 -20.70 -8.94
CA GLY A 346 0.27 -20.65 -8.03
C GLY A 346 -1.05 -20.38 -8.74
N GLN A 347 -1.06 -19.46 -9.71
CA GLN A 347 -2.25 -19.15 -10.49
C GLN A 347 -2.69 -20.33 -11.37
N ILE A 348 -1.74 -21.03 -11.98
CA ILE A 348 -2.02 -22.25 -12.77
C ILE A 348 -2.59 -23.35 -11.86
N LEU A 349 -1.97 -23.58 -10.69
CA LEU A 349 -2.47 -24.56 -9.72
C LEU A 349 -3.87 -24.21 -9.21
N PHE A 350 -4.13 -22.92 -8.97
CA PHE A 350 -5.44 -22.43 -8.56
C PHE A 350 -6.50 -22.67 -9.65
N ALA A 351 -6.17 -22.34 -10.90
CA ALA A 351 -7.03 -22.60 -12.06
C ALA A 351 -7.37 -24.10 -12.20
N ILE A 352 -6.35 -24.97 -12.17
CA ILE A 352 -6.53 -26.42 -12.27
C ILE A 352 -7.39 -26.93 -11.11
N SER A 353 -7.14 -26.45 -9.89
CA SER A 353 -7.89 -26.90 -8.70
C SER A 353 -9.37 -26.56 -8.78
N ILE A 354 -9.71 -25.38 -9.32
CA ILE A 354 -11.10 -24.97 -9.57
C ILE A 354 -11.72 -25.82 -10.67
N CYS A 355 -11.05 -25.96 -11.82
CA CYS A 355 -11.56 -26.73 -12.96
C CYS A 355 -11.80 -28.21 -12.64
N VAL A 356 -11.00 -28.80 -11.74
CA VAL A 356 -11.16 -30.20 -11.30
C VAL A 356 -12.30 -30.33 -10.26
N GLY A 357 -12.76 -29.23 -9.65
CA GLY A 357 -13.88 -29.25 -8.72
C GLY A 357 -13.54 -29.86 -7.34
N ILE A 358 -12.28 -29.83 -6.91
CA ILE A 358 -11.85 -30.39 -5.61
C ILE A 358 -11.57 -29.27 -4.61
N LYS A 359 -12.49 -29.07 -3.65
CA LYS A 359 -12.43 -27.96 -2.67
C LYS A 359 -11.10 -27.84 -1.93
N TRP A 360 -10.57 -28.94 -1.37
CA TRP A 360 -9.33 -28.88 -0.58
C TRP A 360 -8.12 -28.45 -1.41
N MET A 361 -8.08 -28.83 -2.71
CA MET A 361 -7.03 -28.39 -3.63
C MET A 361 -7.13 -26.89 -3.90
N VAL A 362 -8.35 -26.35 -4.00
CA VAL A 362 -8.57 -24.90 -4.14
C VAL A 362 -8.02 -24.14 -2.94
N TYR A 363 -8.27 -24.62 -1.71
CA TYR A 363 -7.70 -24.00 -0.51
C TYR A 363 -6.16 -24.03 -0.52
N VAL A 364 -5.55 -25.18 -0.83
CA VAL A 364 -4.08 -25.32 -0.84
C VAL A 364 -3.44 -24.43 -1.91
N SER A 365 -4.00 -24.42 -3.12
CA SER A 365 -3.51 -23.58 -4.22
C SER A 365 -3.73 -22.09 -3.97
N ALA A 366 -4.84 -21.70 -3.34
CA ALA A 366 -5.11 -20.32 -2.93
C ALA A 366 -4.11 -19.82 -1.86
N ILE A 367 -3.80 -20.67 -0.87
CA ILE A 367 -2.78 -20.38 0.15
C ILE A 367 -1.42 -20.12 -0.51
N PHE A 368 -1.03 -21.01 -1.42
CA PHE A 368 0.22 -20.91 -2.17
C PHE A 368 0.25 -19.64 -3.03
N LEU A 369 -0.82 -19.37 -3.79
CA LEU A 369 -0.94 -18.18 -4.62
C LEU A 369 -0.85 -16.90 -3.79
N GLY A 370 -1.64 -16.78 -2.71
CA GLY A 370 -1.64 -15.61 -1.84
C GLY A 370 -0.26 -15.29 -1.27
N TYR A 371 0.45 -16.33 -0.78
CA TYR A 371 1.78 -16.20 -0.19
C TYR A 371 2.80 -15.56 -1.16
N PHE A 372 2.90 -16.05 -2.39
CA PHE A 372 3.87 -15.50 -3.36
C PHE A 372 3.39 -14.17 -3.96
N MET A 373 2.09 -14.03 -4.22
CA MET A 373 1.54 -12.84 -4.84
C MET A 373 1.71 -11.60 -3.97
N SER A 374 1.35 -11.68 -2.69
CA SER A 374 1.61 -10.58 -1.74
C SER A 374 3.07 -10.53 -1.30
N GLY A 375 3.83 -11.62 -1.42
CA GLY A 375 5.29 -11.57 -1.32
C GLY A 375 5.91 -10.58 -2.31
N TYR A 376 5.40 -10.58 -3.56
CA TYR A 376 5.82 -9.64 -4.59
C TYR A 376 5.44 -8.18 -4.26
N LEU A 377 4.32 -7.95 -3.57
CA LEU A 377 3.91 -6.63 -3.09
C LEU A 377 5.02 -5.98 -2.24
N ALA A 378 5.52 -6.67 -1.21
CA ALA A 378 6.59 -6.16 -0.35
C ALA A 378 7.89 -5.90 -1.14
N LEU A 379 8.30 -6.86 -1.97
CA LEU A 379 9.48 -6.72 -2.83
C LEU A 379 9.38 -5.51 -3.76
N GLY A 380 8.18 -5.23 -4.28
CA GLY A 380 7.91 -4.09 -5.15
C GLY A 380 8.14 -2.74 -4.45
N PHE A 381 7.74 -2.62 -3.18
CA PHE A 381 8.03 -1.42 -2.38
C PHE A 381 9.53 -1.25 -2.14
N ASP A 382 10.25 -2.32 -1.80
CA ASP A 382 11.69 -2.25 -1.56
C ASP A 382 12.46 -1.90 -2.84
N LEU A 383 12.16 -2.57 -3.96
CA LEU A 383 12.70 -2.25 -5.29
C LEU A 383 12.40 -0.80 -5.69
N CYS A 384 11.20 -0.31 -5.35
CA CYS A 384 10.82 1.06 -5.61
C CYS A 384 11.71 2.04 -4.84
N THR A 385 12.00 1.78 -3.57
CA THR A 385 12.93 2.63 -2.80
C THR A 385 14.35 2.60 -3.38
N GLU A 386 14.82 1.45 -3.85
CA GLU A 386 16.14 1.31 -4.47
C GLU A 386 16.23 2.06 -5.81
N PHE A 387 15.20 2.00 -6.66
CA PHE A 387 15.21 2.64 -7.98
C PHE A 387 15.01 4.16 -7.92
N THR A 388 14.35 4.64 -6.88
CA THR A 388 13.93 6.04 -6.77
C THR A 388 14.74 6.86 -5.77
N TYR A 389 15.70 6.27 -5.06
CA TYR A 389 16.60 7.03 -4.19
C TYR A 389 17.27 8.22 -4.92
N PRO A 390 17.35 9.43 -4.33
CA PRO A 390 16.96 9.83 -2.96
C PRO A 390 15.57 10.50 -2.86
N GLU A 391 14.59 10.05 -3.63
CA GLU A 391 13.22 10.59 -3.58
C GLU A 391 12.48 10.23 -2.28
N SER A 392 11.49 11.05 -1.91
CA SER A 392 10.61 10.72 -0.78
C SER A 392 9.73 9.51 -1.11
N GLU A 393 9.71 8.49 -0.25
CA GLU A 393 9.01 7.20 -0.44
C GLU A 393 7.53 7.33 -0.83
N ASN A 394 6.85 8.38 -0.36
CA ASN A 394 5.40 8.56 -0.58
C ASN A 394 5.02 8.80 -2.05
N ILE A 395 5.85 9.50 -2.83
CA ILE A 395 5.51 9.84 -4.23
C ILE A 395 5.61 8.60 -5.13
N PRO A 396 6.73 7.85 -5.13
CA PRO A 396 6.84 6.60 -5.89
C PRO A 396 5.79 5.55 -5.49
N ALA A 397 5.51 5.39 -4.20
CA ALA A 397 4.45 4.51 -3.70
C ALA A 397 3.06 4.89 -4.23
N GLY A 398 2.78 6.20 -4.36
CA GLY A 398 1.55 6.69 -4.99
C GLY A 398 1.43 6.22 -6.44
N PHE A 399 2.50 6.35 -7.23
CA PHE A 399 2.53 5.89 -8.63
C PHE A 399 2.31 4.39 -8.77
N LEU A 400 2.95 3.57 -7.94
CA LEU A 400 2.75 2.10 -7.94
C LEU A 400 1.26 1.74 -7.78
N ASN A 401 0.59 2.38 -6.82
CA ASN A 401 -0.82 2.12 -6.53
C ASN A 401 -1.77 2.71 -7.60
N ILE A 402 -1.40 3.82 -8.25
CA ILE A 402 -2.15 4.35 -9.42
C ILE A 402 -2.10 3.33 -10.56
N THR A 403 -0.92 2.82 -10.91
CA THR A 403 -0.79 1.82 -11.98
C THR A 403 -1.56 0.54 -11.63
N THR A 404 -1.47 0.09 -10.38
CA THR A 404 -2.27 -1.04 -9.86
C THR A 404 -3.77 -0.80 -10.02
N SER A 405 -4.25 0.39 -9.69
CA SER A 405 -5.68 0.74 -9.77
C SER A 405 -6.18 0.78 -11.21
N ILE A 406 -5.42 1.38 -12.14
CA ILE A 406 -5.78 1.45 -13.55
C ILE A 406 -5.84 0.05 -14.17
N TYR A 407 -4.82 -0.77 -13.94
CA TYR A 407 -4.81 -2.14 -14.44
C TYR A 407 -5.85 -3.02 -13.74
N GLY A 408 -6.11 -2.82 -12.45
CA GLY A 408 -7.16 -3.53 -11.72
C GLY A 408 -8.54 -3.32 -12.36
N ILE A 409 -8.94 -2.07 -12.59
CA ILE A 409 -10.22 -1.73 -13.25
C ILE A 409 -10.27 -2.35 -14.65
N THR A 410 -9.22 -2.15 -15.45
CA THR A 410 -9.15 -2.66 -16.82
C THR A 410 -9.29 -4.18 -16.85
N LEU A 411 -8.58 -4.86 -15.96
CA LEU A 411 -8.56 -6.32 -15.89
C LEU A 411 -9.89 -6.87 -15.37
N ILE A 412 -10.50 -6.27 -14.35
CA ILE A 412 -11.82 -6.68 -13.83
C ILE A 412 -12.88 -6.57 -14.93
N ILE A 413 -12.90 -5.50 -15.71
CA ILE A 413 -13.86 -5.34 -16.82
C ILE A 413 -13.62 -6.42 -17.88
N ILE A 414 -12.38 -6.59 -18.36
CA ILE A 414 -12.07 -7.57 -19.41
C ILE A 414 -12.39 -8.99 -18.95
N LEU A 415 -11.95 -9.37 -17.76
CA LEU A 415 -12.17 -10.70 -17.21
C LEU A 415 -13.64 -10.95 -16.86
N GLY A 416 -14.37 -9.95 -16.35
CA GLY A 416 -15.81 -10.06 -16.11
C GLY A 416 -16.61 -10.28 -17.41
N LEU A 417 -16.22 -9.60 -18.50
CA LEU A 417 -16.81 -9.85 -19.82
C LEU A 417 -16.47 -11.25 -20.36
N LEU A 418 -15.22 -11.69 -20.20
CA LEU A 418 -14.80 -13.04 -20.58
C LEU A 418 -15.53 -14.12 -19.77
N LEU A 419 -15.74 -13.89 -18.47
CA LEU A 419 -16.47 -14.80 -17.59
C LEU A 419 -17.90 -15.01 -18.08
N ASN A 420 -18.61 -13.91 -18.39
CA ASN A 420 -19.99 -13.97 -18.87
C ASN A 420 -20.12 -14.60 -20.27
N ALA A 421 -19.12 -14.42 -21.14
CA ALA A 421 -19.18 -14.89 -22.53
C ALA A 421 -18.63 -16.31 -22.73
N TYR A 422 -17.58 -16.69 -22.00
CA TYR A 422 -16.79 -17.91 -22.26
C TYR A 422 -16.47 -18.73 -21.01
N GLY A 423 -17.01 -18.35 -19.84
CA GLY A 423 -16.74 -19.04 -18.57
C GLY A 423 -15.40 -18.67 -17.92
N ASP A 424 -15.13 -19.29 -16.78
CA ASP A 424 -14.00 -18.99 -15.90
C ASP A 424 -12.64 -19.50 -16.42
N ILE A 425 -12.62 -20.53 -17.27
CA ILE A 425 -11.38 -20.99 -17.92
C ILE A 425 -10.71 -19.84 -18.69
N SER A 426 -11.51 -19.05 -19.42
CA SER A 426 -11.01 -17.87 -20.15
C SER A 426 -10.47 -16.81 -19.20
N VAL A 427 -11.07 -16.67 -18.02
CA VAL A 427 -10.59 -15.77 -16.96
C VAL A 427 -9.23 -16.22 -16.44
N HIS A 428 -9.07 -17.50 -16.13
CA HIS A 428 -7.80 -18.05 -15.66
C HIS A 428 -6.67 -17.91 -16.71
N ILE A 429 -6.97 -18.14 -17.99
CA ILE A 429 -6.02 -17.88 -19.08
C ILE A 429 -5.61 -16.41 -19.11
N GLY A 430 -6.57 -15.48 -19.02
CA GLY A 430 -6.30 -14.04 -18.99
C GLY A 430 -5.43 -13.63 -17.80
N LEU A 431 -5.68 -14.19 -16.61
CA LEU A 431 -4.88 -13.97 -15.39
C LEU A 431 -3.44 -14.49 -15.58
N CYS A 432 -3.26 -15.69 -16.12
CA CYS A 432 -1.94 -16.26 -16.42
C CYS A 432 -1.15 -15.44 -17.44
N LEU A 433 -1.79 -15.00 -18.53
CA LEU A 433 -1.15 -14.15 -19.55
C LEU A 433 -0.71 -12.80 -18.98
N THR A 434 -1.54 -12.21 -18.12
CA THR A 434 -1.24 -10.94 -17.44
C THR A 434 -0.03 -11.08 -16.51
N LEU A 435 0.02 -12.16 -15.73
CA LEU A 435 1.18 -12.46 -14.88
C LEU A 435 2.44 -12.76 -15.72
N LEU A 436 2.31 -13.49 -16.82
CA LEU A 436 3.44 -13.77 -17.72
C LEU A 436 4.03 -12.48 -18.29
N LEU A 437 3.18 -11.55 -18.73
CA LEU A 437 3.63 -10.23 -19.19
C LEU A 437 4.38 -9.48 -18.09
N GLY A 438 3.84 -9.46 -16.87
CA GLY A 438 4.50 -8.82 -15.74
C GLY A 438 5.84 -9.47 -15.36
N PHE A 439 5.93 -10.80 -15.42
CA PHE A 439 7.19 -11.54 -15.23
C PHE A 439 8.25 -11.16 -16.26
N ILE A 440 7.88 -11.09 -17.55
CA ILE A 440 8.78 -10.66 -18.62
C ILE A 440 9.29 -9.23 -18.35
N LEU A 441 8.41 -8.32 -17.94
CA LEU A 441 8.80 -6.96 -17.58
C LEU A 441 9.77 -6.93 -16.39
N THR A 442 9.56 -7.75 -15.35
CA THR A 442 10.51 -7.88 -14.23
C THR A 442 11.86 -8.40 -14.70
N ALA A 443 11.88 -9.37 -15.63
CA ALA A 443 13.12 -9.98 -16.14
C ALA A 443 13.98 -8.98 -16.89
N ILE A 444 13.35 -8.14 -17.73
CA ILE A 444 14.02 -7.13 -18.55
C ILE A 444 14.47 -5.92 -17.69
N THR A 445 13.84 -5.67 -16.55
CA THR A 445 14.19 -4.55 -15.66
C THR A 445 15.64 -4.66 -15.18
N LYS A 446 16.41 -3.57 -15.22
CA LYS A 446 17.81 -3.58 -14.77
C LYS A 446 17.88 -3.74 -13.25
N ASP A 447 18.91 -4.45 -12.77
CA ASP A 447 19.22 -4.54 -11.35
C ASP A 447 19.99 -3.28 -10.95
N GLU A 448 19.28 -2.25 -10.48
CA GLU A 448 19.87 -1.01 -9.95
C GLU A 448 19.60 -0.90 -8.45
N GLN A 449 20.64 -0.78 -7.63
CA GLN A 449 20.53 -0.72 -6.17
C GLN A 449 21.07 0.62 -5.63
N ARG A 450 20.46 1.73 -6.08
CA ARG A 450 21.02 3.08 -5.89
C ARG A 450 21.19 3.45 -4.42
N ARG A 451 20.31 2.96 -3.52
CA ARG A 451 20.41 3.24 -2.09
C ARG A 451 21.55 2.45 -1.47
N GLN A 452 21.74 1.18 -1.86
CA GLN A 452 22.89 0.38 -1.41
C GLN A 452 24.21 0.96 -1.94
N ASP A 453 24.25 1.37 -3.20
CA ASP A 453 25.43 1.97 -3.81
C ASP A 453 25.80 3.28 -3.11
N ALA A 454 24.80 4.11 -2.76
CA ALA A 454 25.02 5.33 -1.99
C ALA A 454 25.55 5.05 -0.57
N ARG A 455 25.06 3.99 0.11
CA ARG A 455 25.56 3.59 1.43
C ARG A 455 27.01 3.12 1.39
N LYS A 456 27.35 2.27 0.41
CA LYS A 456 28.73 1.81 0.21
C LYS A 456 29.67 2.97 -0.05
N LYS A 457 29.25 3.92 -0.91
CA LYS A 457 30.04 5.12 -1.20
C LYS A 457 30.27 5.97 0.05
N ALA A 458 29.25 6.19 0.89
CA ALA A 458 29.38 6.95 2.12
C ALA A 458 30.33 6.27 3.13
N GLN A 459 30.29 4.93 3.23
CA GLN A 459 31.21 4.16 4.07
C GLN A 459 32.66 4.27 3.57
N CYS A 460 32.89 4.17 2.25
CA CYS A 460 34.22 4.40 1.67
C CYS A 460 34.74 5.81 1.98
N GLU A 461 33.89 6.84 1.80
CA GLU A 461 34.26 8.23 2.11
C GLU A 461 34.56 8.46 3.59
N GLU A 462 33.90 7.72 4.49
CA GLU A 462 34.16 7.77 5.94
C GLU A 462 35.48 7.09 6.30
N ILE A 463 35.77 5.93 5.71
CA ILE A 463 37.06 5.24 5.88
C ILE A 463 38.21 6.12 5.36
N GLU A 464 38.07 6.71 4.16
CA GLU A 464 39.08 7.62 3.60
C GLU A 464 39.33 8.86 4.47
N ARG A 465 38.31 9.36 5.19
CA ARG A 465 38.49 10.46 6.15
C ARG A 465 39.24 10.01 7.38
N ILE A 466 38.92 8.84 7.92
CA ILE A 466 39.61 8.26 9.08
C ILE A 466 41.09 8.00 8.74
N GLU A 467 41.38 7.44 7.56
CA GLU A 467 42.76 7.23 7.10
C GLU A 467 43.55 8.54 6.98
N LYS A 468 42.94 9.59 6.40
CA LYS A 468 43.58 10.92 6.31
C LYS A 468 43.80 11.57 7.67
N ASP A 469 42.90 11.36 8.63
CA ASP A 469 43.06 11.85 10.00
C ASP A 469 44.16 11.09 10.76
N ILE A 470 44.42 9.82 10.42
CA ILE A 470 45.52 9.02 10.98
C ILE A 470 46.87 9.43 10.35
N ASP A 471 46.94 9.55 9.03
CA ASP A 471 48.16 9.98 8.31
C ASP A 471 48.49 11.47 8.55
N GLY A 472 47.52 12.25 9.01
CA GLY A 472 47.67 13.65 9.39
C GLY A 472 48.22 13.88 10.81
N ILE A 473 48.47 12.83 11.59
CA ILE A 473 49.14 12.94 12.90
C ILE A 473 50.65 13.08 12.64
N PRO A 474 51.27 14.24 12.91
CA PRO A 474 52.72 14.35 12.78
C PRO A 474 53.38 13.39 13.78
N GLU A 475 54.39 12.64 13.33
CA GLU A 475 55.32 11.90 14.19
C GLU A 475 56.09 12.88 15.09
N THR A 476 55.44 13.44 16.12
CA THR A 476 56.12 14.18 17.17
C THR A 476 56.56 13.22 18.26
N HIS A 477 57.85 12.88 18.18
CA HIS A 477 58.78 12.63 19.27
C HIS A 477 58.33 11.69 20.41
N GLN A 478 58.96 10.52 20.45
CA GLN A 478 59.64 9.89 21.61
C GLN A 478 60.23 8.56 21.11
N LEU A 479 61.55 8.33 21.16
CA LEU A 479 62.30 8.04 22.39
C LEU A 479 63.79 8.38 22.22
N THR A 480 64.24 9.40 22.96
CA THR A 480 65.59 9.46 23.52
C THR A 480 65.48 8.99 24.97
N GLN A 481 65.91 7.75 25.25
CA GLN A 481 66.75 7.39 26.40
C GLN A 481 67.22 5.95 26.26
#